data_AF-A0A3C1FVF2-F1
#
_entry.id   AF-A0A3C1FVF2-F1
#
_cell.length_a   1.000
_cell.length_b   1.000
_cell.length_c   1.000
_cell.angle_alpha   90.00
_cell.angle_beta   90.00
_cell.angle_gamma   90.00
#
_symmetry.space_group_name_H-M   'P 1'
#
loop_
_entity.id
_entity.type
_entity.pdbx_description
1 polymer ?
#
loop_
_entity_poly.entity_id
_entity_poly.type
_entity_poly.pdbx_seq_one_letter_code
_entity_poly.pdbx_strand_id
1 'polypeptide(L)'
;MASQIRNTVKKCYPDYLLARGAFRRVCCHRNNCCSCDGIPQDVGRQIDFSAQYRPKPEWYFLRLYQLVRYFPGRAAFFGTVLIPVASMVFLISTPYLDTGKYGRRVASAMCIALLIIFIIFTLIPAVNP
;
A
#
# COMPACT_ATOMS: atom_id res chain seq x y z
N MET A 1 5.08 36.90 19.72
CA MET A 1 5.47 35.91 18.69
C MET A 1 5.81 34.54 19.28
N ALA A 2 6.67 34.45 20.31
CA ALA A 2 7.04 33.17 20.96
C ALA A 2 5.87 32.41 21.64
N SER A 3 4.85 33.12 22.14
CA SER A 3 3.65 32.49 22.72
C SER A 3 2.78 31.78 21.67
N GLN A 4 2.70 32.33 20.45
CA GLN A 4 1.88 31.77 19.37
C GLN A 4 2.48 30.46 18.84
N ILE A 5 3.82 30.39 18.76
CA ILE A 5 4.56 29.17 18.35
C ILE A 5 4.37 28.03 19.37
N ARG A 6 4.31 28.32 20.67
CA ARG A 6 4.06 27.27 21.69
C ARG A 6 2.69 26.60 21.56
N ASN A 7 1.71 27.27 20.95
CA ASN A 7 0.35 26.77 20.85
C ASN A 7 0.13 25.88 19.61
N THR A 8 1.02 25.95 18.62
CA THR A 8 0.95 25.16 17.38
C THR A 8 1.88 23.94 17.40
N VAL A 9 2.91 23.95 18.25
CA VAL A 9 3.91 22.89 18.34
C VAL A 9 3.58 21.97 19.52
N LYS A 10 3.16 20.73 19.23
CA LYS A 10 2.95 19.70 20.26
C LYS A 10 4.29 19.29 20.87
N LYS A 11 4.37 19.18 22.19
CA LYS A 11 5.58 18.71 22.87
C LYS A 11 5.82 17.23 22.55
N CYS A 12 7.08 16.85 22.32
CA CYS A 12 7.47 15.47 22.04
C CYS A 12 7.06 14.52 23.18
N TYR A 13 7.19 14.97 24.43
CA TYR A 13 6.62 14.35 25.63
C TYR A 13 5.86 15.43 26.41
N PRO A 14 4.63 15.18 26.92
CA PRO A 14 3.88 13.93 26.90
C PRO A 14 2.96 13.72 25.68
N ASP A 15 2.56 14.80 24.98
CA ASP A 15 1.43 14.76 24.04
C ASP A 15 1.67 13.88 22.80
N TYR A 16 2.87 13.95 22.20
CA TYR A 16 3.18 13.22 20.97
C TYR A 16 3.39 11.72 21.21
N LEU A 17 4.06 11.37 22.31
CA LEU A 17 4.30 9.98 22.71
C LEU A 17 3.02 9.27 23.15
N LEU A 18 2.10 9.97 23.82
CA LEU A 18 0.79 9.41 24.15
C LEU A 18 -0.06 9.19 22.89
N ALA A 19 -0.06 10.14 21.94
CA ALA A 19 -0.78 9.97 20.67
C ALA A 19 -0.23 8.80 19.83
N ARG A 20 1.10 8.68 19.70
CA ARG A 20 1.73 7.57 18.95
C ARG A 20 1.59 6.23 19.68
N GLY A 21 1.68 6.22 21.01
CA GLY A 21 1.45 5.04 21.85
C GLY A 21 0.00 4.57 21.82
N ALA A 22 -0.97 5.49 21.77
CA ALA A 22 -2.38 5.17 21.56
C ALA A 22 -2.61 4.54 20.18
N PHE A 23 -2.05 5.10 19.11
CA PHE A 23 -2.12 4.51 17.77
C PHE A 23 -1.49 3.11 17.72
N ARG A 24 -0.30 2.93 18.33
CA ARG A 24 0.35 1.62 18.43
C ARG A 24 -0.51 0.62 19.19
N ARG A 25 -1.14 1.02 20.31
CA ARG A 25 -2.05 0.14 21.06
C ARG A 25 -3.28 -0.25 20.24
N VAL A 26 -3.89 0.68 19.51
CA VAL A 26 -5.03 0.40 18.63
C VAL A 26 -4.63 -0.55 17.49
N CYS A 27 -3.51 -0.31 16.81
CA CYS A 27 -3.04 -1.18 15.74
C CYS A 27 -2.61 -2.56 16.24
N CYS A 28 -1.91 -2.64 17.37
CA CYS A 28 -1.53 -3.93 17.96
C CYS A 28 -2.77 -4.69 18.44
N HIS A 29 -3.72 -4.04 19.10
CA HIS A 29 -4.95 -4.69 19.54
C HIS A 29 -5.78 -5.16 18.34
N ARG A 30 -5.92 -4.34 17.29
CA ARG A 30 -6.70 -4.71 16.10
C ARG A 30 -6.02 -5.79 15.24
N ASN A 31 -4.69 -5.79 15.13
CA ASN A 31 -3.98 -6.78 14.30
C ASN A 31 -3.69 -8.08 15.07
N ASN A 32 -3.43 -8.00 16.39
CA ASN A 32 -3.11 -9.16 17.23
C ASN A 32 -4.36 -9.80 17.86
N CYS A 33 -5.35 -9.03 18.34
CA CYS A 33 -6.57 -9.63 18.93
C CYS A 33 -7.56 -10.14 17.87
N CYS A 34 -7.70 -9.50 16.70
CA CYS A 34 -8.50 -10.10 15.62
C CYS A 34 -7.88 -11.37 15.04
N SER A 35 -6.58 -11.61 15.25
CA SER A 35 -5.92 -12.88 14.89
C SER A 35 -6.17 -13.99 15.92
N CYS A 36 -6.56 -13.65 17.15
CA CYS A 36 -6.82 -14.61 18.22
C CYS A 36 -8.30 -15.02 18.35
N ASP A 37 -9.25 -14.19 17.93
CA ASP A 37 -10.69 -14.43 18.15
C ASP A 37 -11.44 -15.14 16.99
N GLY A 38 -10.76 -16.02 16.23
CA GLY A 38 -11.47 -17.15 15.60
C GLY A 38 -11.33 -17.36 14.09
N ILE A 39 -10.50 -16.61 13.38
CA ILE A 39 -10.09 -17.00 12.02
C ILE A 39 -8.57 -16.79 11.93
N PRO A 40 -7.74 -17.85 12.03
CA PRO A 40 -6.34 -17.71 11.68
C PRO A 40 -6.28 -17.21 10.24
N GLN A 41 -5.55 -16.12 10.00
CA GLN A 41 -5.37 -15.67 8.62
C GLN A 41 -4.53 -16.71 7.90
N ASP A 42 -5.14 -17.51 7.03
CA ASP A 42 -4.44 -18.32 6.05
C ASP A 42 -3.74 -17.36 5.07
N VAL A 43 -2.54 -16.91 5.44
CA VAL A 43 -1.71 -16.00 4.62
C VAL A 43 -1.21 -16.70 3.35
N GLY A 44 -1.38 -18.03 3.27
CA GLY A 44 -1.07 -18.84 2.11
C GLY A 44 -2.05 -20.01 1.97
N ARG A 45 -2.02 -20.64 0.80
CA ARG A 45 -2.90 -21.77 0.50
C ARG A 45 -2.40 -23.05 1.13
N GLN A 46 -3.32 -23.84 1.71
CA GLN A 46 -3.02 -25.19 2.16
C GLN A 46 -2.75 -26.13 0.97
N ILE A 47 -1.83 -27.08 1.14
CA ILE A 47 -1.43 -28.03 0.10
C ILE A 47 -2.39 -29.23 0.13
N ASP A 48 -3.12 -29.46 -0.96
CA ASP A 48 -3.96 -30.64 -1.17
C ASP A 48 -3.37 -31.50 -2.30
N PHE A 49 -3.03 -32.76 -1.99
CA PHE A 49 -2.41 -33.69 -2.93
C PHE A 49 -3.42 -34.34 -3.90
N SER A 50 -4.73 -34.21 -3.63
CA SER A 50 -5.81 -34.77 -4.45
C SER A 50 -6.44 -33.76 -5.41
N ALA A 51 -6.26 -32.46 -5.16
CA ALA A 51 -6.83 -31.38 -5.95
C ALA A 51 -6.02 -31.09 -7.23
N GLN A 52 -6.73 -30.71 -8.31
CA GLN A 52 -6.07 -30.28 -9.55
C GLN A 52 -5.27 -28.99 -9.30
N TYR A 53 -3.95 -29.06 -9.51
CA TYR A 53 -3.05 -27.94 -9.25
C TYR A 53 -3.38 -26.73 -10.13
N ARG A 54 -3.83 -25.63 -9.51
CA ARG A 54 -4.07 -24.32 -10.14
C ARG A 54 -3.15 -23.28 -9.50
N PRO A 55 -1.95 -23.02 -10.03
CA PRO A 55 -1.04 -22.06 -9.44
C PRO A 55 -1.65 -20.65 -9.58
N LYS A 56 -2.09 -20.08 -8.45
CA LYS A 56 -2.34 -18.64 -8.34
C LYS A 56 -1.39 -18.12 -7.27
N PRO A 57 -0.69 -17.01 -7.53
CA PRO A 57 0.23 -16.44 -6.57
C PRO A 57 -0.53 -15.85 -5.37
N GLU A 58 0.23 -15.36 -4.39
CA GLU A 58 -0.33 -14.74 -3.21
C GLU A 58 -0.96 -13.37 -3.50
N TRP A 59 -1.87 -12.93 -2.63
CA TRP A 59 -2.72 -11.74 -2.82
C TRP A 59 -1.93 -10.46 -3.11
N TYR A 60 -0.72 -10.33 -2.55
CA TYR A 60 0.17 -9.19 -2.80
C TYR A 60 0.71 -9.16 -4.23
N PHE A 61 0.92 -10.33 -4.84
CA PHE A 61 1.44 -10.50 -6.20
C PHE A 61 0.37 -10.65 -7.28
N LEU A 62 -0.91 -10.85 -6.90
CA LEU A 62 -2.02 -11.08 -7.85
C LEU A 62 -2.09 -10.03 -8.96
N ARG A 63 -1.86 -8.75 -8.61
CA ARG A 63 -1.85 -7.63 -9.56
C ARG A 63 -0.75 -7.74 -10.62
N LEU A 64 0.46 -8.14 -10.21
CA LEU A 64 1.60 -8.24 -11.11
C LEU A 64 1.42 -9.43 -12.08
N TYR A 65 0.90 -10.54 -11.55
CA TYR A 65 0.59 -11.73 -12.33
C TYR A 65 -0.42 -11.46 -13.45
N GLN A 66 -1.44 -10.62 -13.18
CA GLN A 66 -2.43 -10.29 -14.19
C GLN A 66 -1.87 -9.42 -15.32
N LEU A 67 -0.95 -8.51 -15.03
CA LEU A 67 -0.28 -7.75 -16.08
C LEU A 67 0.46 -8.65 -17.07
N VAL A 68 1.16 -9.66 -16.58
CA VAL A 68 1.82 -10.64 -17.46
C VAL A 68 0.80 -11.43 -18.28
N ARG A 69 -0.36 -11.73 -17.71
CA ARG A 69 -1.45 -12.45 -18.39
C ARG A 69 -2.07 -11.61 -19.52
N TYR A 70 -2.16 -10.28 -19.36
CA TYR A 70 -2.66 -9.38 -20.41
C TYR A 70 -1.60 -9.05 -21.47
N PHE A 71 -0.31 -9.09 -21.13
CA PHE A 71 0.78 -8.73 -22.03
C PHE A 71 1.76 -9.91 -22.24
N PRO A 72 1.36 -10.96 -22.98
CA PRO A 72 2.26 -12.09 -23.23
C PRO A 72 3.47 -11.69 -24.10
N GLY A 73 4.60 -12.36 -23.87
CA GLY A 73 5.83 -12.17 -24.65
C GLY A 73 6.69 -10.99 -24.17
N ARG A 74 7.28 -10.25 -25.11
CA ARG A 74 8.23 -9.15 -24.81
C ARG A 74 7.58 -7.98 -24.05
N ALA A 75 6.27 -7.81 -24.16
CA ALA A 75 5.51 -6.78 -23.47
C ALA A 75 5.37 -7.02 -21.96
N ALA A 76 5.51 -8.27 -21.49
CA ALA A 76 5.43 -8.63 -20.07
C ALA A 76 6.48 -7.89 -19.22
N PHE A 77 7.69 -7.72 -19.75
CA PHE A 77 8.79 -7.03 -19.08
C PHE A 77 8.44 -5.58 -18.74
N PHE A 78 7.78 -4.89 -19.66
CA PHE A 78 7.33 -3.52 -19.42
C PHE A 78 6.26 -3.47 -18.33
N GLY A 79 5.33 -4.43 -18.28
CA GLY A 79 4.33 -4.49 -17.22
C GLY A 79 4.89 -4.81 -15.83
N THR A 80 5.83 -5.75 -15.73
CA THR A 80 6.30 -6.28 -14.44
C THR A 80 7.50 -5.58 -13.86
N VAL A 81 8.34 -4.98 -14.68
CA VAL A 81 9.57 -4.30 -14.24
C VAL A 81 9.39 -2.80 -14.30
N LEU A 82 8.87 -2.26 -15.41
CA LEU A 82 8.75 -0.82 -15.57
C LEU A 82 7.80 -0.20 -14.56
N ILE A 83 6.67 -0.82 -14.28
CA ILE A 83 5.65 -0.25 -13.36
C ILE A 83 6.14 -0.17 -11.91
N PRO A 84 6.68 -1.23 -11.27
CA PRO A 84 7.20 -1.10 -9.91
C PRO A 84 8.45 -0.21 -9.84
N VAL A 85 9.29 -0.19 -10.88
CA VAL A 85 10.43 0.73 -10.93
C VAL A 85 9.96 2.18 -11.09
N ALA A 86 8.98 2.44 -11.94
CA ALA A 86 8.41 3.77 -12.14
C ALA A 86 7.72 4.28 -10.87
N SER A 87 6.99 3.43 -10.14
CA SER A 87 6.37 3.83 -8.87
C SER A 87 7.41 4.11 -7.79
N MET A 88 8.50 3.34 -7.72
CA MET A 88 9.66 3.60 -6.86
C MET A 88 10.35 4.94 -7.20
N VAL A 89 10.64 5.17 -8.48
CA VAL A 89 11.26 6.43 -8.94
C VAL A 89 10.33 7.61 -8.68
N PHE A 90 9.03 7.44 -8.89
CA PHE A 90 8.03 8.46 -8.56
C PHE A 90 8.04 8.80 -7.06
N LEU A 91 8.07 7.78 -6.19
CA LEU A 91 8.19 7.97 -4.74
C LEU A 91 9.48 8.70 -4.34
N ILE A 92 10.61 8.32 -4.92
CA ILE A 92 11.91 9.00 -4.70
C ILE A 92 11.89 10.43 -5.24
N SER A 93 11.13 10.70 -6.30
CA SER A 93 11.01 12.02 -6.91
C SER A 93 10.01 12.93 -6.19
N THR A 94 9.14 12.37 -5.34
CA THR A 94 8.17 13.11 -4.51
C THR A 94 8.71 14.37 -3.83
N PRO A 95 9.87 14.36 -3.13
CA PRO A 95 10.40 15.56 -2.48
C PRO A 95 10.67 16.72 -3.44
N TYR A 96 11.00 16.44 -4.70
CA TYR A 96 11.22 17.49 -5.70
C TYR A 96 9.90 18.11 -6.16
N LEU A 97 8.85 17.30 -6.30
CA LEU A 97 7.51 17.74 -6.70
C LEU A 97 6.75 18.49 -5.58
N ASP A 98 7.13 18.27 -4.32
CA ASP A 98 6.54 18.96 -3.16
C ASP A 98 7.09 20.39 -2.94
N THR A 99 7.90 20.91 -3.87
CA THR A 99 8.50 22.25 -3.74
C THR A 99 7.50 23.35 -4.15
N GLY A 100 6.99 24.13 -3.19
CA GLY A 100 6.23 25.36 -3.45
C GLY A 100 4.91 25.51 -2.68
N LYS A 101 4.20 26.63 -2.89
CA LYS A 101 2.95 26.98 -2.14
C LYS A 101 1.78 26.01 -2.42
N TYR A 102 1.79 25.35 -3.59
CA TYR A 102 0.82 24.35 -4.01
C TYR A 102 1.41 22.94 -4.13
N GLY A 103 2.72 22.77 -3.88
CA GLY A 103 3.44 21.48 -4.03
C GLY A 103 2.75 20.35 -3.29
N ARG A 104 2.35 20.60 -2.04
CA ARG A 104 1.71 19.58 -1.20
C ARG A 104 0.37 19.07 -1.72
N ARG A 105 -0.40 19.92 -2.41
CA ARG A 105 -1.69 19.51 -3.00
C ARG A 105 -1.49 18.72 -4.29
N VAL A 106 -0.50 19.11 -5.08
CA VAL A 106 -0.16 18.42 -6.33
C VAL A 106 0.46 17.05 -6.02
N ALA A 107 1.42 16.98 -5.10
CA ALA A 107 2.03 15.74 -4.65
C ALA A 107 1.00 14.78 -4.05
N SER A 108 0.08 15.28 -3.19
CA SER A 108 -0.97 14.44 -2.63
C SER A 108 -1.97 13.94 -3.68
N ALA A 109 -2.37 14.79 -4.63
CA ALA A 109 -3.26 14.40 -5.72
C ALA A 109 -2.63 13.33 -6.61
N MET A 110 -1.34 13.44 -6.93
CA MET A 110 -0.65 12.41 -7.71
C MET A 110 -0.52 11.09 -6.96
N CYS A 111 -0.21 11.11 -5.66
CA CYS A 111 -0.20 9.90 -4.83
C CYS A 111 -1.59 9.23 -4.79
N ILE A 112 -2.66 10.02 -4.64
CA ILE A 112 -4.04 9.50 -4.67
C ILE A 112 -4.36 8.90 -6.04
N ALA A 113 -3.98 9.55 -7.14
CA ALA A 113 -4.16 9.01 -8.49
C ALA A 113 -3.42 7.68 -8.69
N LEU A 114 -2.18 7.58 -8.20
CA LEU A 114 -1.37 6.35 -8.26
C LEU A 114 -2.03 5.21 -7.45
N LEU A 115 -2.59 5.52 -6.28
CA LEU A 115 -3.38 4.57 -5.50
C LEU A 115 -4.67 4.13 -6.20
N ILE A 116 -5.38 5.04 -6.85
CA ILE A 116 -6.60 4.72 -7.62
C ILE A 116 -6.26 3.78 -8.79
N ILE A 117 -5.19 4.06 -9.54
CA ILE A 117 -4.70 3.19 -10.61
C ILE A 117 -4.41 1.79 -10.05
N PHE A 118 -3.73 1.71 -8.91
CA PHE A 118 -3.41 0.44 -8.26
C PHE A 118 -4.66 -0.33 -7.81
N ILE A 119 -5.68 0.36 -7.31
CA ILE A 119 -6.98 -0.23 -6.94
C ILE A 119 -7.71 -0.74 -8.19
N ILE A 120 -7.76 0.05 -9.27
CA ILE A 120 -8.40 -0.35 -10.53
C ILE A 120 -7.76 -1.64 -11.07
N PHE A 121 -6.43 -1.73 -11.10
CA PHE A 121 -5.71 -2.94 -11.48
C PHE A 121 -5.99 -4.13 -10.55
N THR A 122 -6.34 -3.89 -9.29
CA THR A 122 -6.77 -4.95 -8.36
C THR A 122 -8.19 -5.43 -8.65
N LEU A 123 -9.07 -4.55 -9.15
CA LEU A 123 -10.49 -4.83 -9.35
C LEU A 123 -10.83 -5.41 -10.73
N ILE A 124 -10.07 -5.09 -11.78
CA ILE A 124 -10.18 -5.71 -13.12
C ILE A 124 -10.36 -7.25 -13.09
N PRO A 125 -9.56 -8.03 -12.32
CA PRO A 125 -9.73 -9.48 -12.22
C PRO A 125 -10.97 -9.93 -11.45
N ALA A 126 -11.52 -9.10 -10.57
CA ALA A 126 -12.75 -9.41 -9.85
C ALA A 126 -13.96 -9.29 -10.78
N VAL A 127 -13.85 -8.48 -11.84
CA VAL A 127 -14.89 -8.25 -12.85
C VAL A 127 -14.82 -9.27 -14.00
N ASN A 128 -13.64 -9.81 -14.32
CA ASN A 128 -13.43 -10.89 -15.30
C ASN A 128 -12.72 -12.09 -14.63
N PRO A 129 -13.48 -13.02 -14.01
CA PRO A 129 -12.91 -14.15 -13.26
C PRO A 129 -12.15 -15.17 -14.13
#